data_AF-A0A8C8GVS9-F1
#
_entry.id   AF-A0A8C8GVS9-F1
#
_cell.length_a   1.000
_cell.length_b   1.000
_cell.length_c   1.000
_cell.angle_alpha   90.00
_cell.angle_beta   90.00
_cell.angle_gamma   90.00
#
_symmetry.space_group_name_H-M   'P 1'
#
loop_
_entity.id
_entity.type
_entity.pdbx_description
1 polymer ?
#
loop_
_entity_poly.entity_id
_entity_poly.type
_entity_poly.pdbx_seq_one_letter_code
_entity_poly.pdbx_strand_id
1 'polypeptide(L)'
;MYTSMLSSVDTVAAAESHVENDRLGDELKGNKIKLSLANCGVCGSEVANYRCPGCLKHSCSLPCVKKHKEESGCSGVRDKTAFVALSKMDEMNLLSDYRFLEDTGRLADSANRDSLVRGPPVNFRAKRLTAQARRLNITLRFLPNTFTKSRENSTICLKKENRFLWHLQLLFPQSSSEFTERRVSDDQTLKQILTPYIHPTESEPVRRQKLKMYVHSPFDHIRVFMKAEGRKANSVRYQELDVAKTLKENLKFKLVIEYPLLHIVLKDHCHNYPLKGPVEPVLAHGSPMMEWAWRGNGRREEGRTEVSQPQLGPPFLGSSPETDPPKKKRAKREPEELEDGEIGDGDDDIEADKMVKEIVVAHGDDDNGDDEMPIDGFHGDCQVDDNPNYEQEWTDKFQKTAAIRQTLKELGLNIVDMSDENATLDGGDVLFTGREFFVGLSKRTNQRGAEILADAFKDYAVSTVPVTDGLHLKSFCSMGGPGLIVIGSSEPAQKALKIMQQMSDHRYDKLTVPDDIAANTIYMNLPGKGHVLLHCTPEEFPESAKVFEKLKDHMLIPVSNMEKVKVDGALTCCSVLINMKAKV
;
A
#
# COMPACT_ATOMS: atom_id res chain seq x y z
N MET A 1 -34.82 -22.77 82.53
CA MET A 1 -35.04 -24.20 82.83
C MET A 1 -33.92 -24.96 82.12
N TYR A 2 -33.07 -25.70 82.84
CA TYR A 2 -33.03 -27.18 82.87
C TYR A 2 -32.83 -27.82 81.46
N THR A 3 -31.78 -28.60 81.15
CA THR A 3 -30.61 -29.06 81.96
C THR A 3 -29.49 -29.67 81.09
N SER A 4 -28.25 -29.77 81.65
CA SER A 4 -27.18 -30.82 81.55
C SER A 4 -27.01 -31.71 80.30
N MET A 5 -25.83 -32.22 79.89
CA MET A 5 -24.50 -32.50 80.53
C MET A 5 -23.34 -32.10 79.55
N LEU A 6 -22.03 -31.92 79.83
CA LEU A 6 -21.00 -32.54 80.72
C LEU A 6 -20.61 -33.99 80.33
N SER A 7 -19.34 -34.46 80.32
CA SER A 7 -17.96 -33.89 80.38
C SER A 7 -16.99 -34.87 79.64
N SER A 8 -15.65 -34.76 79.53
CA SER A 8 -14.55 -33.90 80.06
C SER A 8 -13.64 -33.39 78.90
N VAL A 9 -12.50 -32.67 78.99
CA VAL A 9 -11.37 -32.39 79.93
C VAL A 9 -10.24 -33.47 80.04
N ASP A 10 -9.00 -32.99 80.22
CA ASP A 10 -7.71 -33.61 80.68
C ASP A 10 -6.78 -34.38 79.70
N THR A 11 -5.43 -34.19 79.65
CA THR A 11 -4.50 -33.04 79.95
C THR A 11 -3.03 -33.38 79.55
N VAL A 12 -2.19 -32.36 79.28
CA VAL A 12 -0.68 -32.28 79.39
C VAL A 12 0.23 -33.32 78.68
N ALA A 13 1.57 -33.16 78.60
CA ALA A 13 2.44 -32.04 78.14
C ALA A 13 3.94 -32.48 78.11
N ALA A 14 4.71 -32.04 77.11
CA ALA A 14 6.19 -31.91 77.05
C ALA A 14 6.55 -31.31 75.65
N ALA A 15 7.43 -30.31 75.43
CA ALA A 15 8.80 -30.06 75.90
C ALA A 15 9.81 -31.04 75.27
N GLU A 16 10.88 -30.65 74.55
CA GLU A 16 11.50 -29.37 74.13
C GLU A 16 12.12 -29.61 72.71
N SER A 17 12.62 -28.67 71.88
CA SER A 17 13.54 -27.55 72.15
C SER A 17 13.65 -26.60 70.92
N HIS A 18 14.25 -25.41 71.11
CA HIS A 18 14.52 -24.42 70.05
C HIS A 18 15.95 -24.57 69.48
N VAL A 19 16.10 -24.55 68.14
CA VAL A 19 17.31 -24.06 67.46
C VAL A 19 16.86 -23.34 66.16
N GLU A 20 17.26 -22.09 65.98
CA GLU A 20 16.95 -21.30 64.78
C GLU A 20 18.12 -21.32 63.79
N ASN A 21 17.85 -21.51 62.49
CA ASN A 21 18.45 -20.65 61.45
C ASN A 21 17.77 -20.77 60.07
N ASP A 22 17.09 -19.68 59.69
CA ASP A 22 16.93 -19.03 58.37
C ASP A 22 16.86 -19.81 57.03
N ARG A 23 15.91 -19.37 56.18
CA ARG A 23 15.77 -19.44 54.68
C ARG A 23 15.06 -20.59 53.94
N LEU A 24 14.35 -20.13 52.89
CA LEU A 24 13.85 -20.80 51.66
C LEU A 24 12.61 -21.71 51.74
N GLY A 25 11.72 -21.57 50.74
CA GLY A 25 10.76 -22.61 50.32
C GLY A 25 9.29 -22.17 50.16
N ASP A 26 8.93 -21.64 48.97
CA ASP A 26 7.51 -21.52 48.55
C ASP A 26 7.05 -22.80 47.83
N GLU A 27 5.91 -23.37 48.22
CA GLU A 27 5.25 -24.50 47.53
C GLU A 27 3.70 -24.52 47.71
N LEU A 28 2.99 -23.55 47.11
CA LEU A 28 1.55 -23.72 46.86
C LEU A 28 1.28 -24.52 45.57
N LYS A 29 1.32 -25.86 45.67
CA LYS A 29 1.03 -26.77 44.54
C LYS A 29 -0.41 -26.61 44.03
N GLY A 30 -0.56 -26.19 42.79
CA GLY A 30 -1.84 -25.72 42.22
C GLY A 30 -2.91 -26.77 41.94
N ASN A 31 -4.17 -26.36 42.12
CA ASN A 31 -5.37 -27.14 41.79
C ASN A 31 -5.51 -27.38 40.28
N LYS A 32 -5.45 -28.64 39.84
CA LYS A 32 -5.77 -29.02 38.45
C LYS A 32 -7.28 -29.03 38.25
N ILE A 33 -7.79 -28.12 37.42
CA ILE A 33 -9.20 -28.04 37.04
C ILE A 33 -9.61 -29.35 36.34
N LYS A 34 -10.56 -30.08 36.91
CA LYS A 34 -11.12 -31.30 36.30
C LYS A 34 -11.95 -30.92 35.07
N LEU A 35 -11.66 -31.52 33.92
CA LEU A 35 -12.61 -31.50 32.80
C LEU A 35 -13.90 -32.24 33.23
N SER A 36 -15.03 -31.77 32.72
CA SER A 36 -16.37 -32.17 33.13
C SER A 36 -16.68 -33.66 32.98
N LEU A 37 -17.65 -34.15 33.78
CA LEU A 37 -18.26 -35.49 33.83
C LEU A 37 -18.93 -36.00 32.53
N ALA A 38 -18.43 -35.62 31.35
CA ALA A 38 -19.00 -36.01 30.07
C ALA A 38 -18.49 -37.40 29.63
N ASN A 39 -19.40 -38.28 29.22
CA ASN A 39 -19.02 -39.54 28.59
C ASN A 39 -18.36 -39.32 27.21
N CYS A 40 -17.54 -40.27 26.81
CA CYS A 40 -16.91 -40.34 25.49
C CYS A 40 -17.97 -40.32 24.38
N GLY A 41 -17.99 -39.27 23.56
CA GLY A 41 -18.96 -39.10 22.48
C GLY A 41 -18.76 -40.02 21.26
N VAL A 42 -17.97 -41.09 21.41
CA VAL A 42 -17.56 -42.02 20.34
C VAL A 42 -17.85 -43.49 20.72
N CYS A 43 -17.74 -43.85 22.01
CA CYS A 43 -18.12 -45.17 22.53
C CYS A 43 -19.26 -45.15 23.56
N GLY A 44 -19.55 -44.01 24.20
CA GLY A 44 -20.58 -43.87 25.24
C GLY A 44 -20.23 -44.45 26.62
N SER A 45 -19.44 -45.54 26.66
CA SER A 45 -19.23 -46.37 27.85
C SER A 45 -18.33 -45.78 28.95
N GLU A 46 -17.39 -44.90 28.60
CA GLU A 46 -16.35 -44.39 29.51
C GLU A 46 -16.40 -42.86 29.61
N VAL A 47 -15.96 -42.31 30.76
CA VAL A 47 -15.77 -40.86 30.93
C VAL A 47 -14.66 -40.35 30.00
N ALA A 48 -14.84 -39.15 29.45
CA ALA A 48 -13.89 -38.56 28.51
C ALA A 48 -12.66 -37.97 29.22
N ASN A 49 -11.48 -38.50 28.88
CA ASN A 49 -10.19 -38.00 29.34
C ASN A 49 -9.59 -36.92 28.41
N TYR A 50 -10.05 -36.86 27.17
CA TYR A 50 -9.49 -36.01 26.10
C TYR A 50 -10.59 -35.24 25.37
N ARG A 51 -10.26 -34.02 24.93
CA ARG A 51 -11.12 -33.16 24.09
C ARG A 51 -10.37 -32.80 22.81
N CYS A 52 -10.97 -33.09 21.65
CA CYS A 52 -10.36 -32.79 20.36
C CYS A 52 -10.30 -31.26 20.13
N PRO A 53 -9.14 -30.65 19.86
CA PRO A 53 -9.04 -29.19 19.80
C PRO A 53 -9.60 -28.59 18.49
N GLY A 54 -9.83 -29.41 17.46
CA GLY A 54 -10.47 -28.99 16.21
C GLY A 54 -12.01 -28.94 16.29
N CYS A 55 -12.65 -30.04 16.68
CA CYS A 55 -14.11 -30.17 16.70
C CYS A 55 -14.74 -30.22 18.11
N LEU A 56 -13.94 -29.98 19.16
CA LEU A 56 -14.35 -29.98 20.58
C LEU A 56 -14.98 -31.28 21.11
N LYS A 57 -14.98 -32.36 20.32
CA LYS A 57 -15.51 -33.69 20.61
C LYS A 57 -14.75 -34.35 21.79
N HIS A 58 -15.51 -34.93 22.72
CA HIS A 58 -14.98 -35.62 23.91
C HIS A 58 -14.73 -37.12 23.65
N SER A 59 -13.61 -37.64 24.17
CA SER A 59 -13.16 -39.03 23.97
C SER A 59 -12.40 -39.59 25.17
N CYS A 60 -12.59 -40.88 25.49
CA CYS A 60 -11.90 -41.55 26.61
C CYS A 60 -10.46 -42.00 26.29
N SER A 61 -10.19 -42.42 25.05
CA SER A 61 -8.98 -43.17 24.67
C SER A 61 -8.52 -42.91 23.23
N LEU A 62 -7.27 -43.23 22.91
CA LEU A 62 -6.68 -43.01 21.57
C LEU A 62 -7.44 -43.71 20.42
N PRO A 63 -8.01 -44.93 20.56
CA PRO A 63 -8.90 -45.50 19.54
C PRO A 63 -10.12 -44.62 19.25
N CYS A 64 -10.74 -44.03 20.29
CA CYS A 64 -11.84 -43.08 20.12
C CYS A 64 -11.39 -41.75 19.49
N VAL A 65 -10.14 -41.33 19.72
CA VAL A 65 -9.54 -40.18 19.02
C VAL A 65 -9.35 -40.48 17.53
N LYS A 66 -8.87 -41.66 17.14
CA LYS A 66 -8.72 -42.03 15.72
C LYS A 66 -10.07 -42.21 15.02
N LYS A 67 -10.95 -43.04 15.61
CA LYS A 67 -12.26 -43.38 15.05
C LYS A 67 -13.08 -42.13 14.69
N HIS A 68 -13.19 -41.14 15.58
CA HIS A 68 -13.96 -39.93 15.24
C HIS A 68 -13.30 -39.07 14.15
N LYS A 69 -11.96 -39.06 14.02
CA LYS A 69 -11.30 -38.33 12.92
C LYS A 69 -11.61 -38.96 11.58
N GLU A 70 -11.61 -40.28 11.50
CA GLU A 70 -11.99 -41.07 10.32
C GLU A 70 -13.48 -40.87 9.99
N GLU A 71 -14.38 -41.00 10.97
CA GLU A 71 -15.83 -40.87 10.77
C GLU A 71 -16.33 -39.44 10.48
N SER A 72 -15.60 -38.40 10.91
CA SER A 72 -16.00 -36.99 10.73
C SER A 72 -15.09 -36.16 9.82
N GLY A 73 -14.07 -36.78 9.21
CA GLY A 73 -13.06 -36.07 8.40
C GLY A 73 -12.23 -35.05 9.18
N CYS A 74 -12.24 -35.09 10.51
CA CYS A 74 -11.66 -34.06 11.35
C CYS A 74 -10.12 -34.17 11.40
N SER A 75 -9.42 -33.12 10.97
CA SER A 75 -7.96 -32.99 11.14
C SER A 75 -7.54 -33.12 12.60
N GLY A 76 -8.39 -32.65 13.53
CA GLY A 76 -8.11 -32.51 14.95
C GLY A 76 -7.05 -31.46 15.28
N VAL A 77 -6.81 -30.52 14.36
CA VAL A 77 -6.05 -29.29 14.60
C VAL A 77 -7.07 -28.17 14.88
N ARG A 78 -6.80 -27.29 15.84
CA ARG A 78 -7.62 -26.10 16.09
C ARG A 78 -7.42 -25.10 14.96
N ASP A 79 -8.51 -24.61 14.36
CA ASP A 79 -8.45 -23.40 13.54
C ASP A 79 -8.08 -22.20 14.44
N LYS A 80 -6.89 -21.62 14.21
CA LYS A 80 -6.41 -20.41 14.90
C LYS A 80 -7.00 -19.13 14.32
N THR A 81 -7.64 -19.19 13.16
CA THR A 81 -8.08 -18.06 12.34
C THR A 81 -9.61 -17.97 12.18
N ALA A 82 -10.36 -18.82 12.88
CA ALA A 82 -11.81 -18.83 12.87
C ALA A 82 -12.38 -17.48 13.34
N PHE A 83 -13.26 -16.87 12.54
CA PHE A 83 -13.82 -15.55 12.83
C PHE A 83 -14.67 -15.54 14.12
N VAL A 84 -14.30 -14.68 15.06
CA VAL A 84 -15.07 -14.36 16.26
C VAL A 84 -15.64 -12.96 16.11
N ALA A 85 -16.96 -12.81 16.29
CA ALA A 85 -17.60 -11.49 16.31
C ALA A 85 -17.26 -10.75 17.61
N LEU A 86 -17.04 -9.42 17.53
CA LEU A 86 -16.68 -8.58 18.68
C LEU A 86 -17.58 -8.77 19.90
N SER A 87 -18.89 -8.97 19.71
CA SER A 87 -19.87 -9.23 20.78
C SER A 87 -19.73 -10.60 21.46
N LYS A 88 -18.74 -11.41 21.06
CA LYS A 88 -18.39 -12.73 21.60
C LYS A 88 -16.88 -12.90 21.81
N MET A 89 -16.11 -11.82 21.68
CA MET A 89 -14.66 -11.84 21.88
C MET A 89 -14.37 -11.73 23.38
N ASP A 90 -13.72 -12.75 23.95
CA ASP A 90 -13.28 -12.75 25.34
C ASP A 90 -11.74 -12.59 25.47
N GLU A 91 -11.26 -12.48 26.71
CA GLU A 91 -9.82 -12.37 27.01
C GLU A 91 -9.03 -13.61 26.53
N MET A 92 -9.67 -14.79 26.48
CA MET A 92 -9.06 -16.02 25.97
C MET A 92 -8.95 -16.04 24.45
N ASN A 93 -9.83 -15.32 23.72
CA ASN A 93 -9.63 -14.98 22.32
C ASN A 93 -8.43 -14.05 22.16
N LEU A 94 -8.39 -12.93 22.89
CA LEU A 94 -7.28 -11.97 22.81
C LEU A 94 -5.91 -12.62 23.10
N LEU A 95 -5.83 -13.47 24.13
CA LEU A 95 -4.63 -14.25 24.45
C LEU A 95 -4.30 -15.34 23.41
N SER A 96 -5.32 -15.87 22.71
CA SER A 96 -5.13 -16.79 21.59
C SER A 96 -4.56 -16.08 20.36
N ASP A 97 -5.03 -14.86 20.10
CA ASP A 97 -4.64 -14.05 18.95
C ASP A 97 -3.24 -13.45 19.15
N TYR A 98 -2.93 -12.96 20.36
CA TYR A 98 -1.56 -12.56 20.74
C TYR A 98 -0.57 -13.70 20.52
N ARG A 99 -0.89 -14.92 20.97
CA ARG A 99 -0.03 -16.11 20.78
C ARG A 99 0.08 -16.52 19.31
N PHE A 100 -0.95 -16.31 18.50
CA PHE A 100 -0.89 -16.55 17.07
C PHE A 100 0.02 -15.53 16.35
N LEU A 101 0.00 -14.26 16.77
CA LEU A 101 0.91 -13.23 16.26
C LEU A 101 2.36 -13.51 16.69
N GLU A 102 2.59 -13.91 17.94
CA GLU A 102 3.91 -14.40 18.42
C GLU A 102 4.43 -15.60 17.63
N ASP A 103 3.61 -16.64 17.46
CA ASP A 103 3.96 -17.82 16.65
C ASP A 103 4.31 -17.42 15.20
N THR A 104 3.58 -16.45 14.64
CA THR A 104 3.79 -15.96 13.27
C THR A 104 5.06 -15.12 13.16
N GLY A 105 5.32 -14.23 14.12
CA GLY A 105 6.55 -13.43 14.18
C GLY A 105 7.79 -14.31 14.32
N ARG A 106 7.76 -15.29 15.24
CA ARG A 106 8.85 -16.27 15.43
C ARG A 106 9.10 -17.11 14.17
N LEU A 107 8.03 -17.45 13.43
CA LEU A 107 8.15 -18.18 12.16
C LEU A 107 8.72 -17.28 11.05
N ALA A 108 8.36 -16.00 11.00
CA ALA A 108 8.94 -15.01 10.08
C ALA A 108 10.42 -14.74 10.39
N ASP A 109 10.79 -14.57 11.67
CA ASP A 109 12.18 -14.43 12.11
C ASP A 109 13.03 -15.66 11.78
N SER A 110 12.46 -16.86 11.97
CA SER A 110 13.12 -18.12 11.61
C SER A 110 13.31 -18.23 10.09
N ALA A 111 12.29 -17.88 9.31
CA ALA A 111 12.35 -17.83 7.84
C ALA A 111 13.37 -16.81 7.31
N ASN A 112 13.50 -15.64 7.96
CA ASN A 112 14.47 -14.61 7.58
C ASN A 112 15.93 -15.04 7.88
N ARG A 113 16.12 -15.93 8.87
CA ARG A 113 17.42 -16.52 9.23
C ARG A 113 17.76 -17.80 8.46
N ASP A 114 16.78 -18.44 7.81
CA ASP A 114 16.98 -19.68 7.04
C ASP A 114 17.35 -19.37 5.58
N SER A 115 18.61 -19.64 5.21
CA SER A 115 19.13 -19.48 3.86
C SER A 115 18.44 -20.33 2.78
N LEU A 116 17.66 -21.35 3.16
CA LEU A 116 16.84 -22.13 2.23
C LEU A 116 15.46 -21.51 1.99
N VAL A 117 14.97 -20.67 2.93
CA VAL A 117 13.72 -19.89 2.81
C VAL A 117 13.99 -18.51 2.19
N ARG A 118 15.24 -18.00 2.31
CA ARG A 118 15.83 -16.89 1.54
C ARG A 118 16.00 -17.30 0.06
N GLY A 119 14.87 -17.57 -0.60
CA GLY A 119 14.76 -18.26 -1.90
C GLY A 119 15.55 -17.62 -3.04
N PRO A 120 15.84 -18.41 -4.11
CA PRO A 120 16.89 -18.10 -5.08
C PRO A 120 16.69 -16.76 -5.80
N PRO A 121 17.80 -16.08 -6.18
CA PRO A 121 17.76 -14.75 -6.74
C PRO A 121 16.88 -14.67 -7.98
N VAL A 122 16.10 -13.59 -8.05
CA VAL A 122 15.34 -13.10 -9.21
C VAL A 122 14.84 -14.22 -10.14
N ASN A 123 13.64 -14.75 -9.88
CA ASN A 123 13.01 -15.71 -10.78
C ASN A 123 12.72 -15.06 -12.15
N PHE A 124 13.69 -15.12 -13.07
CA PHE A 124 13.62 -14.51 -14.39
C PHE A 124 12.43 -15.01 -15.21
N ARG A 125 11.93 -16.23 -14.96
CA ARG A 125 10.69 -16.72 -15.58
C ARG A 125 9.47 -15.96 -15.03
N ALA A 126 9.40 -15.69 -13.73
CA ALA A 126 8.34 -14.90 -13.12
C ALA A 126 8.37 -13.43 -13.56
N LYS A 127 9.51 -12.72 -13.45
CA LYS A 127 9.65 -11.32 -13.95
C LYS A 127 9.24 -11.23 -15.43
N ARG A 128 9.69 -12.17 -16.28
CA ARG A 128 9.35 -12.23 -17.72
C ARG A 128 7.88 -12.52 -18.00
N LEU A 129 7.22 -13.38 -17.23
CA LEU A 129 5.78 -13.64 -17.36
C LEU A 129 4.97 -12.42 -16.91
N THR A 130 5.39 -11.75 -15.83
CA THR A 130 4.78 -10.51 -15.33
C THR A 130 4.87 -9.38 -16.35
N ALA A 131 6.05 -9.12 -16.92
CA ALA A 131 6.23 -8.11 -17.97
C ALA A 131 5.36 -8.37 -19.21
N GLN A 132 5.22 -9.63 -19.64
CA GLN A 132 4.36 -9.97 -20.77
C GLN A 132 2.86 -9.91 -20.41
N ALA A 133 2.48 -10.17 -19.15
CA ALA A 133 1.11 -10.02 -18.68
C ALA A 133 0.70 -8.53 -18.63
N ARG A 134 1.60 -7.63 -18.19
CA ARG A 134 1.42 -6.17 -18.23
C ARG A 134 1.08 -5.68 -19.65
N ARG A 135 1.76 -6.19 -20.68
CA ARG A 135 1.47 -5.90 -22.11
C ARG A 135 0.07 -6.32 -22.55
N LEU A 136 -0.55 -7.30 -21.90
CA LEU A 136 -1.95 -7.71 -22.13
C LEU A 136 -2.94 -7.00 -21.19
N ASN A 137 -2.48 -6.04 -20.37
CA ASN A 137 -3.23 -5.39 -19.29
C ASN A 137 -3.73 -6.38 -18.21
N ILE A 138 -2.94 -7.42 -17.91
CA ILE A 138 -3.22 -8.40 -16.85
C ILE A 138 -2.17 -8.20 -15.74
N THR A 139 -2.63 -7.96 -14.50
CA THR A 139 -1.73 -7.83 -13.36
C THR A 139 -1.43 -9.22 -12.80
N LEU A 140 -0.32 -9.81 -13.23
CA LEU A 140 0.14 -11.11 -12.72
C LEU A 140 1.13 -10.89 -11.55
N ARG A 141 0.90 -11.57 -10.42
CA ARG A 141 1.84 -11.69 -9.30
C ARG A 141 2.15 -13.17 -9.04
N PHE A 142 3.35 -13.44 -8.55
CA PHE A 142 3.76 -14.78 -8.09
C PHE A 142 3.84 -14.79 -6.56
N LEU A 143 3.78 -15.97 -5.96
CA LEU A 143 4.05 -16.21 -4.55
C LEU A 143 5.47 -16.77 -4.40
N PRO A 144 6.08 -16.72 -3.21
CA PRO A 144 7.34 -17.41 -2.95
C PRO A 144 7.26 -18.91 -3.27
N ASN A 145 8.36 -19.48 -3.75
CA ASN A 145 8.46 -20.88 -4.18
C ASN A 145 8.21 -21.92 -3.05
N THR A 146 8.16 -21.47 -1.79
CA THR A 146 7.74 -22.27 -0.62
C THR A 146 6.25 -22.58 -0.62
N PHE A 147 5.41 -21.73 -1.22
CA PHE A 147 3.96 -21.93 -1.28
C PHE A 147 3.58 -23.02 -2.29
N THR A 148 2.69 -23.94 -1.89
CA THR A 148 2.16 -25.02 -2.75
C THR A 148 1.64 -24.50 -4.10
N LYS A 149 0.89 -23.38 -4.09
CA LYS A 149 0.37 -22.75 -5.32
C LYS A 149 1.47 -22.31 -6.29
N SER A 150 2.63 -21.89 -5.79
CA SER A 150 3.79 -21.54 -6.63
C SER A 150 4.44 -22.79 -7.22
N ARG A 151 4.64 -23.83 -6.39
CA ARG A 151 5.22 -25.12 -6.79
C ARG A 151 4.38 -25.85 -7.84
N GLU A 152 3.07 -25.68 -7.81
CA GLU A 152 2.13 -26.26 -8.78
C GLU A 152 2.01 -25.44 -10.07
N ASN A 153 2.40 -24.15 -10.08
CA ASN A 153 2.17 -23.26 -11.22
C ASN A 153 2.89 -23.74 -12.48
N SER A 154 2.10 -24.12 -13.47
CA SER A 154 2.62 -24.63 -14.74
C SER A 154 2.70 -23.55 -15.83
N THR A 155 2.17 -22.35 -15.59
CA THR A 155 1.96 -21.28 -16.58
C THR A 155 3.23 -20.94 -17.38
N ILE A 156 3.09 -20.82 -18.70
CA ILE A 156 4.12 -20.36 -19.62
C ILE A 156 3.52 -19.38 -20.65
N CYS A 157 4.37 -18.61 -21.33
CA CYS A 157 3.97 -17.72 -22.43
C CYS A 157 4.85 -17.98 -23.66
N LEU A 158 4.23 -18.04 -24.83
CA LEU A 158 4.87 -18.19 -26.13
C LEU A 158 5.26 -16.80 -26.65
N LYS A 159 6.56 -16.45 -26.52
CA LYS A 159 7.08 -15.11 -26.86
C LYS A 159 6.67 -14.60 -28.25
N LYS A 160 6.78 -15.46 -29.27
CA LYS A 160 6.54 -15.10 -30.69
C LYS A 160 5.08 -14.74 -31.00
N GLU A 161 4.15 -15.21 -30.17
CA GLU A 161 2.70 -15.12 -30.41
C GLU A 161 2.01 -14.18 -29.41
N ASN A 162 2.74 -13.66 -28.41
CA ASN A 162 2.19 -12.93 -27.26
C ASN A 162 1.00 -13.68 -26.62
N ARG A 163 1.18 -14.99 -26.39
CA ARG A 163 0.12 -15.94 -26.06
C ARG A 163 0.42 -16.74 -24.80
N PHE A 164 -0.49 -16.72 -23.83
CA PHE A 164 -0.33 -17.46 -22.57
C PHE A 164 -0.93 -18.86 -22.64
N LEU A 165 -0.17 -19.84 -22.14
CA LEU A 165 -0.64 -21.20 -21.87
C LEU A 165 -0.71 -21.37 -20.35
N TRP A 166 -1.87 -21.04 -19.79
CA TRP A 166 -2.14 -20.96 -18.36
C TRP A 166 -2.15 -22.34 -17.67
N HIS A 167 -1.75 -22.35 -16.41
CA HIS A 167 -2.31 -23.28 -15.42
C HIS A 167 -3.70 -22.73 -15.03
N LEU A 168 -4.72 -23.57 -14.85
CA LEU A 168 -6.05 -23.16 -14.36
C LEU A 168 -6.52 -24.11 -13.25
N GLN A 169 -7.12 -23.57 -12.19
CA GLN A 169 -7.86 -24.35 -11.20
C GLN A 169 -9.36 -24.08 -11.36
N LEU A 170 -10.14 -25.14 -11.54
CA LEU A 170 -11.58 -25.12 -11.76
C LEU A 170 -12.26 -25.71 -10.52
N LEU A 171 -12.99 -24.88 -9.78
CA LEU A 171 -13.78 -25.27 -8.62
C LEU A 171 -15.24 -25.43 -8.99
N PHE A 172 -15.85 -26.53 -8.58
CA PHE A 172 -17.27 -26.84 -8.77
C PHE A 172 -17.92 -26.98 -7.37
N PRO A 173 -18.34 -25.87 -6.73
CA PRO A 173 -18.70 -25.85 -5.31
C PRO A 173 -19.94 -26.70 -4.98
N GLN A 174 -20.92 -26.78 -5.89
CA GLN A 174 -22.14 -27.58 -5.69
C GLN A 174 -21.89 -29.10 -5.71
N SER A 175 -20.71 -29.56 -6.14
CA SER A 175 -20.32 -30.98 -6.11
C SER A 175 -19.01 -31.22 -5.35
N SER A 176 -18.56 -30.24 -4.55
CA SER A 176 -17.29 -30.24 -3.80
C SER A 176 -16.11 -30.82 -4.60
N SER A 177 -16.02 -30.45 -5.89
CA SER A 177 -15.07 -31.04 -6.84
C SER A 177 -14.10 -29.98 -7.35
N GLU A 178 -12.81 -30.32 -7.38
CA GLU A 178 -11.75 -29.47 -7.92
C GLU A 178 -11.02 -30.18 -9.04
N PHE A 179 -10.62 -29.42 -10.06
CA PHE A 179 -9.81 -29.92 -11.18
C PHE A 179 -8.74 -28.90 -11.57
N THR A 180 -7.59 -29.41 -12.01
CA THR A 180 -6.44 -28.59 -12.41
C THR A 180 -6.07 -28.87 -13.86
N GLU A 181 -6.27 -27.87 -14.72
CA GLU A 181 -5.87 -27.93 -16.12
C GLU A 181 -4.53 -27.23 -16.37
N ARG A 182 -3.78 -27.72 -17.35
CA ARG A 182 -2.41 -27.26 -17.65
C ARG A 182 -2.29 -26.95 -19.14
N ARG A 183 -1.59 -25.86 -19.47
CA ARG A 183 -1.35 -25.38 -20.85
C ARG A 183 -2.60 -24.83 -21.56
N VAL A 184 -3.60 -24.34 -20.84
CA VAL A 184 -4.83 -23.80 -21.45
C VAL A 184 -4.53 -22.48 -22.15
N SER A 185 -4.83 -22.39 -23.46
CA SER A 185 -4.55 -21.18 -24.24
C SER A 185 -5.50 -20.05 -23.85
N ASP A 186 -4.96 -18.86 -23.65
CA ASP A 186 -5.69 -17.61 -23.36
C ASP A 186 -6.71 -17.24 -24.46
N ASP A 187 -6.43 -17.55 -25.73
CA ASP A 187 -7.37 -17.36 -26.84
C ASP A 187 -8.61 -18.30 -26.81
N GLN A 188 -8.66 -19.32 -25.96
CA GLN A 188 -9.86 -20.17 -25.82
C GLN A 188 -10.97 -19.44 -25.06
N THR A 189 -12.22 -19.61 -25.50
CA THR A 189 -13.40 -19.15 -24.76
C THR A 189 -13.60 -19.96 -23.48
N LEU A 190 -14.16 -19.33 -22.44
CA LEU A 190 -14.53 -20.06 -21.22
C LEU A 190 -15.53 -21.18 -21.50
N LYS A 191 -16.41 -21.05 -22.50
CA LYS A 191 -17.26 -22.13 -23.00
C LYS A 191 -16.43 -23.35 -23.43
N GLN A 192 -15.46 -23.18 -24.32
CA GLN A 192 -14.59 -24.26 -24.82
C GLN A 192 -13.81 -24.95 -23.70
N ILE A 193 -13.31 -24.18 -22.72
CA ILE A 193 -12.57 -24.70 -21.56
C ILE A 193 -13.47 -25.56 -20.66
N LEU A 194 -14.77 -25.28 -20.60
CA LEU A 194 -15.75 -26.01 -19.78
C LEU A 194 -16.48 -27.15 -20.49
N THR A 195 -16.45 -27.22 -21.84
CA THR A 195 -17.07 -28.32 -22.59
C THR A 195 -16.63 -29.72 -22.12
N PRO A 196 -15.32 -30.02 -21.87
CA PRO A 196 -14.86 -31.33 -21.41
C PRO A 196 -15.28 -31.73 -19.99
N TYR A 197 -15.92 -30.82 -19.25
CA TYR A 197 -16.38 -31.01 -17.88
C TYR A 197 -17.91 -31.09 -17.76
N ILE A 198 -18.62 -30.32 -18.58
CA ILE A 198 -20.04 -30.05 -18.44
C ILE A 198 -20.86 -30.64 -19.60
N HIS A 199 -20.30 -30.80 -20.80
CA HIS A 199 -21.07 -31.21 -21.97
C HIS A 199 -21.52 -32.69 -21.89
N PRO A 200 -22.82 -33.01 -22.05
CA PRO A 200 -23.37 -34.34 -21.78
C PRO A 200 -22.90 -35.47 -22.71
N THR A 201 -22.22 -35.17 -23.82
CA THR A 201 -21.61 -36.17 -24.72
C THR A 201 -20.08 -36.19 -24.64
N GLU A 202 -19.43 -35.04 -24.54
CA GLU A 202 -17.95 -34.91 -24.58
C GLU A 202 -17.26 -35.09 -23.22
N SER A 203 -17.96 -34.88 -22.10
CA SER A 203 -17.33 -34.99 -20.77
C SER A 203 -16.97 -36.43 -20.40
N GLU A 204 -15.74 -36.66 -19.95
CA GLU A 204 -15.26 -37.97 -19.48
C GLU A 204 -16.26 -38.62 -18.49
N PRO A 205 -16.63 -39.91 -18.61
CA PRO A 205 -17.67 -40.53 -17.77
C PRO A 205 -17.47 -40.36 -16.25
N VAL A 206 -16.22 -40.41 -15.78
CA VAL A 206 -15.88 -40.21 -14.36
C VAL A 206 -16.13 -38.77 -13.92
N ARG A 207 -15.75 -37.77 -14.74
CA ARG A 207 -16.05 -36.35 -14.50
C ARG A 207 -17.56 -36.11 -14.56
N ARG A 208 -18.24 -36.69 -15.56
CA ARG A 208 -19.69 -36.58 -15.80
C ARG A 208 -20.53 -37.07 -14.62
N GLN A 209 -20.11 -38.15 -13.96
CA GLN A 209 -20.78 -38.67 -12.76
C GLN A 209 -20.56 -37.77 -11.53
N LYS A 210 -19.35 -37.21 -11.33
CA LYS A 210 -19.09 -36.24 -10.25
C LYS A 210 -19.81 -34.91 -10.46
N LEU A 211 -19.82 -34.41 -11.69
CA LEU A 211 -20.40 -33.12 -12.09
C LEU A 211 -21.86 -33.24 -12.56
N LYS A 212 -22.58 -34.30 -12.17
CA LYS A 212 -23.91 -34.64 -12.70
C LYS A 212 -24.89 -33.45 -12.71
N MET A 213 -24.91 -32.65 -11.65
CA MET A 213 -25.77 -31.45 -11.52
C MET A 213 -25.49 -30.39 -12.61
N TYR A 214 -24.21 -30.15 -12.93
CA TYR A 214 -23.82 -29.22 -13.99
C TYR A 214 -24.12 -29.79 -15.38
N VAL A 215 -23.90 -31.09 -15.58
CA VAL A 215 -24.15 -31.76 -16.88
C VAL A 215 -25.63 -31.79 -17.26
N HIS A 216 -26.54 -31.83 -16.27
CA HIS A 216 -27.98 -31.77 -16.51
C HIS A 216 -28.53 -30.33 -16.56
N SER A 217 -27.67 -29.32 -16.36
CA SER A 217 -28.02 -27.90 -16.47
C SER A 217 -27.63 -27.36 -17.85
N PRO A 218 -28.46 -26.51 -18.50
CA PRO A 218 -28.04 -25.82 -19.71
C PRO A 218 -26.90 -24.84 -19.40
N PHE A 219 -25.97 -24.64 -20.33
CA PHE A 219 -24.82 -23.73 -20.15
C PHE A 219 -25.24 -22.30 -19.76
N ASP A 220 -26.41 -21.83 -20.18
CA ASP A 220 -26.94 -20.50 -19.86
C ASP A 220 -27.31 -20.33 -18.37
N HIS A 221 -27.46 -21.43 -17.64
CA HIS A 221 -27.64 -21.48 -16.18
C HIS A 221 -26.32 -21.64 -15.41
N ILE A 222 -25.19 -21.55 -16.09
CA ILE A 222 -23.86 -21.65 -15.48
C ILE A 222 -23.23 -20.25 -15.48
N ARG A 223 -22.53 -19.94 -14.39
CA ARG A 223 -21.74 -18.72 -14.21
C ARG A 223 -20.35 -19.06 -13.74
N VAL A 224 -19.40 -18.22 -14.15
CA VAL A 224 -17.98 -18.37 -13.81
C VAL A 224 -17.57 -17.15 -13.02
N PHE A 225 -17.08 -17.34 -11.81
CA PHE A 225 -16.64 -16.26 -10.94
C PHE A 225 -15.15 -16.38 -10.61
N MET A 226 -14.46 -15.24 -10.57
CA MET A 226 -13.11 -15.11 -10.02
C MET A 226 -13.15 -14.25 -8.76
N LYS A 227 -12.39 -14.62 -7.72
CA LYS A 227 -12.24 -13.83 -6.50
C LYS A 227 -11.52 -12.50 -6.81
N ALA A 228 -12.05 -11.40 -6.29
CA ALA A 228 -11.43 -10.07 -6.40
C ALA A 228 -10.32 -9.94 -5.35
N GLU A 229 -9.10 -10.31 -5.74
CA GLU A 229 -7.90 -10.15 -4.91
C GLU A 229 -7.55 -8.68 -4.66
N GLY A 230 -6.72 -8.42 -3.63
CA GLY A 230 -6.33 -7.06 -3.22
C GLY A 230 -7.39 -6.33 -2.39
N ARG A 231 -8.12 -7.03 -1.52
CA ARG A 231 -9.17 -6.47 -0.65
C ARG A 231 -9.02 -6.94 0.79
N LYS A 232 -9.55 -6.16 1.74
CA LYS A 232 -9.62 -6.52 3.17
C LYS A 232 -10.29 -7.90 3.33
N ALA A 233 -9.75 -8.76 4.19
CA ALA A 233 -10.15 -10.16 4.30
C ALA A 233 -11.64 -10.37 4.62
N ASN A 234 -12.25 -9.45 5.35
CA ASN A 234 -13.68 -9.43 5.68
C ASN A 234 -14.60 -8.96 4.53
N SER A 235 -14.05 -8.60 3.37
CA SER A 235 -14.79 -8.13 2.19
C SER A 235 -14.44 -8.95 0.94
N VAL A 236 -14.54 -10.28 1.05
CA VAL A 236 -14.49 -11.19 -0.10
C VAL A 236 -15.59 -10.80 -1.10
N ARG A 237 -15.19 -10.53 -2.34
CA ARG A 237 -16.08 -10.17 -3.46
C ARG A 237 -15.63 -10.89 -4.71
N TYR A 238 -16.54 -11.05 -5.66
CA TYR A 238 -16.31 -11.79 -6.89
C TYR A 238 -16.50 -10.91 -8.13
N GLN A 239 -15.92 -11.38 -9.24
CA GLN A 239 -16.07 -10.81 -10.57
C GLN A 239 -16.65 -11.90 -11.47
N GLU A 240 -17.80 -11.66 -12.07
CA GLU A 240 -18.39 -12.53 -13.09
C GLU A 240 -17.55 -12.47 -14.37
N LEU A 241 -17.30 -13.63 -14.96
CA LEU A 241 -16.58 -13.78 -16.22
C LEU A 241 -17.57 -14.19 -17.32
N ASP A 242 -17.37 -13.62 -18.50
CA ASP A 242 -18.23 -13.82 -19.65
C ASP A 242 -17.86 -15.14 -20.35
N VAL A 243 -18.80 -16.10 -20.32
CA VAL A 243 -18.60 -17.46 -20.84
C VAL A 243 -18.34 -17.48 -22.36
N ALA A 244 -18.82 -16.46 -23.10
CA ALA A 244 -18.62 -16.35 -24.54
C ALA A 244 -17.28 -15.70 -24.94
N LYS A 245 -16.66 -14.92 -24.06
CA LYS A 245 -15.37 -14.27 -24.32
C LYS A 245 -14.18 -15.22 -24.12
N THR A 246 -13.05 -14.86 -24.71
CA THR A 246 -11.76 -15.55 -24.49
C THR A 246 -11.33 -15.44 -23.03
N LEU A 247 -10.49 -16.38 -22.57
CA LEU A 247 -9.84 -16.29 -21.26
C LEU A 247 -8.97 -15.02 -21.18
N LYS A 248 -8.32 -14.62 -22.28
CA LYS A 248 -7.51 -13.40 -22.43
C LYS A 248 -8.29 -12.13 -22.12
N GLU A 249 -9.45 -11.94 -22.75
CA GLU A 249 -10.35 -10.82 -22.47
C GLU A 249 -10.92 -10.87 -21.05
N ASN A 250 -11.27 -12.07 -20.57
CA ASN A 250 -11.78 -12.27 -19.22
C ASN A 250 -10.75 -11.96 -18.13
N LEU A 251 -9.44 -12.13 -18.37
CA LEU A 251 -8.38 -11.76 -17.43
C LEU A 251 -7.94 -10.29 -17.53
N LYS A 252 -8.32 -9.57 -18.60
CA LYS A 252 -7.95 -8.16 -18.80
C LYS A 252 -8.45 -7.28 -17.64
N PHE A 253 -7.57 -6.41 -17.18
CA PHE A 253 -7.73 -5.51 -16.03
C PHE A 253 -8.02 -6.21 -14.69
N LYS A 254 -7.56 -7.47 -14.52
CA LYS A 254 -7.70 -8.23 -13.27
C LYS A 254 -6.34 -8.60 -12.68
N LEU A 255 -6.32 -8.75 -11.36
CA LEU A 255 -5.20 -9.27 -10.58
C LEU A 255 -5.28 -10.80 -10.52
N VAL A 256 -4.21 -11.47 -10.95
CA VAL A 256 -4.03 -12.92 -10.91
C VAL A 256 -2.83 -13.23 -10.02
N ILE A 257 -3.02 -14.09 -9.01
CA ILE A 257 -1.95 -14.56 -8.13
C ILE A 257 -1.62 -16.00 -8.51
N GLU A 258 -0.38 -16.25 -8.96
CA GLU A 258 0.14 -17.47 -9.61
C GLU A 258 -0.59 -17.87 -10.91
N TYR A 259 -1.88 -18.20 -10.78
CA TYR A 259 -2.75 -18.62 -11.87
C TYR A 259 -4.22 -18.37 -11.55
N PRO A 260 -5.07 -18.23 -12.60
CA PRO A 260 -6.51 -18.09 -12.43
C PRO A 260 -7.13 -19.28 -11.70
N LEU A 261 -7.97 -18.97 -10.72
CA LEU A 261 -8.86 -19.90 -10.04
C LEU A 261 -10.29 -19.47 -10.37
N LEU A 262 -11.06 -20.39 -10.95
CA LEU A 262 -12.40 -20.14 -11.48
C LEU A 262 -13.43 -20.95 -10.67
N HIS A 263 -14.44 -20.29 -10.14
CA HIS A 263 -15.60 -20.95 -9.52
C HIS A 263 -16.70 -21.12 -10.57
N ILE A 264 -17.02 -22.36 -10.92
CA ILE A 264 -18.14 -22.71 -11.81
C ILE A 264 -19.36 -22.92 -10.91
N VAL A 265 -20.37 -22.07 -11.06
CA VAL A 265 -21.51 -21.96 -10.15
C VAL A 265 -22.82 -22.01 -10.93
N LEU A 266 -23.77 -22.80 -10.43
CA LEU A 266 -25.14 -22.81 -10.98
C LEU A 266 -25.89 -21.54 -10.60
N LYS A 267 -26.72 -21.03 -11.52
CA LYS A 267 -27.50 -19.78 -11.41
C LYS A 267 -28.15 -19.58 -10.04
N ASP A 268 -28.78 -20.63 -9.52
CA ASP A 268 -29.54 -20.61 -8.27
C ASP A 268 -28.66 -20.30 -7.04
N HIS A 269 -27.36 -20.62 -7.10
CA HIS A 269 -26.38 -20.40 -6.02
C HIS A 269 -25.55 -19.11 -6.17
N CYS A 270 -25.78 -18.31 -7.22
CA CYS A 270 -25.02 -17.08 -7.46
C CYS A 270 -25.16 -16.02 -6.34
N HIS A 271 -26.21 -16.12 -5.51
CA HIS A 271 -26.38 -15.28 -4.32
C HIS A 271 -25.23 -15.38 -3.30
N ASN A 272 -24.48 -16.49 -3.29
CA ASN A 272 -23.30 -16.68 -2.43
C ASN A 272 -22.02 -16.03 -2.98
N TYR A 273 -22.08 -15.42 -4.17
CA TYR A 273 -20.94 -14.84 -4.89
C TYR A 273 -21.10 -13.32 -5.03
N PRO A 274 -21.00 -12.55 -3.92
CA PRO A 274 -21.30 -11.12 -3.93
C PRO A 274 -20.36 -10.35 -4.87
N LEU A 275 -20.95 -9.74 -5.89
CA LEU A 275 -20.21 -9.05 -6.95
C LEU A 275 -19.46 -7.80 -6.46
N LYS A 276 -18.48 -7.37 -7.26
CA LYS A 276 -17.87 -6.03 -7.23
C LYS A 276 -18.90 -4.97 -7.63
N GLY A 277 -19.76 -4.58 -6.68
CA GLY A 277 -20.66 -3.44 -6.84
C GLY A 277 -19.94 -2.08 -6.86
N PRO A 278 -20.66 -0.99 -7.18
CA PRO A 278 -20.21 0.38 -6.94
C PRO A 278 -20.03 0.63 -5.43
N VAL A 279 -19.38 1.74 -5.08
CA VAL A 279 -19.17 2.14 -3.67
C VAL A 279 -20.41 2.89 -3.19
N GLU A 280 -21.39 2.15 -2.67
CA GLU A 280 -22.32 2.74 -1.70
C GLU A 280 -21.60 2.90 -0.35
N PRO A 281 -21.60 4.10 0.26
CA PRO A 281 -21.07 4.28 1.60
C PRO A 281 -21.96 3.54 2.60
N VAL A 282 -21.36 2.73 3.47
CA VAL A 282 -22.08 2.08 4.57
C VAL A 282 -22.51 3.17 5.56
N LEU A 283 -23.80 3.48 5.59
CA LEU A 283 -24.38 4.39 6.56
C LEU A 283 -24.24 3.81 7.97
N ALA A 284 -23.35 4.40 8.77
CA ALA A 284 -23.29 4.14 10.20
C ALA A 284 -24.52 4.78 10.88
N HIS A 285 -25.33 3.97 11.56
CA HIS A 285 -26.51 4.46 12.28
C HIS A 285 -26.14 4.97 13.68
N GLY A 286 -26.56 6.21 13.99
CA GLY A 286 -26.40 6.86 15.30
C GLY A 286 -25.11 7.69 15.41
N SER A 287 -25.11 8.95 15.87
CA SER A 287 -26.18 9.77 16.48
C SER A 287 -26.23 11.19 15.85
N PRO A 288 -27.27 12.01 16.09
CA PRO A 288 -27.58 13.16 15.24
C PRO A 288 -26.74 14.41 15.54
N MET A 289 -26.47 15.19 14.48
CA MET A 289 -26.03 16.60 14.55
C MET A 289 -27.14 17.48 13.96
N MET A 290 -27.29 18.72 14.48
CA MET A 290 -28.43 19.58 14.16
C MET A 290 -28.50 20.03 12.70
N GLU A 291 -29.72 19.98 12.17
CA GLU A 291 -30.12 20.54 10.87
C GLU A 291 -30.42 22.04 11.03
N TRP A 292 -29.69 22.90 10.30
CA TRP A 292 -30.09 24.30 10.09
C TRP A 292 -30.33 24.56 8.61
N ALA A 293 -31.60 24.79 8.28
CA ALA A 293 -32.07 24.90 6.91
C ALA A 293 -31.75 26.27 6.28
N TRP A 294 -31.17 26.24 5.09
CA TRP A 294 -31.25 27.35 4.14
C TRP A 294 -32.29 27.04 3.07
N ARG A 295 -33.33 27.88 3.01
CA ARG A 295 -34.47 27.70 2.11
C ARG A 295 -34.05 28.06 0.67
N GLY A 296 -33.95 27.06 -0.19
CA GLY A 296 -33.90 27.29 -1.64
C GLY A 296 -35.23 27.90 -2.11
N ASN A 297 -35.22 29.19 -2.46
CA ASN A 297 -36.38 29.87 -3.03
C ASN A 297 -36.12 30.09 -4.54
N GLY A 298 -36.55 29.12 -5.35
CA GLY A 298 -36.24 29.11 -6.79
C GLY A 298 -37.05 30.13 -7.60
N ARG A 299 -36.45 30.63 -8.68
CA ARG A 299 -37.20 31.17 -9.83
C ARG A 299 -36.68 30.55 -11.12
N ARG A 300 -37.62 30.25 -12.02
CA ARG A 300 -37.35 30.07 -13.45
C ARG A 300 -37.23 31.45 -14.09
N GLU A 301 -36.54 31.51 -15.22
CA GLU A 301 -37.07 32.25 -16.38
C GLU A 301 -36.53 31.61 -17.67
N GLU A 302 -37.11 31.96 -18.82
CA GLU A 302 -36.99 31.26 -20.10
C GLU A 302 -36.46 32.21 -21.18
N GLY A 303 -35.79 31.73 -22.24
CA GLY A 303 -35.52 32.61 -23.41
C GLY A 303 -34.37 32.28 -24.36
N ARG A 304 -34.59 31.33 -25.27
CA ARG A 304 -34.42 31.44 -26.75
C ARG A 304 -33.53 32.58 -27.31
N THR A 305 -32.58 32.26 -28.21
CA THR A 305 -32.54 32.58 -29.68
C THR A 305 -31.20 32.13 -30.31
N GLU A 306 -31.07 32.17 -31.64
CA GLU A 306 -30.05 31.50 -32.50
C GLU A 306 -28.96 32.44 -33.09
N VAL A 307 -28.14 31.91 -34.02
CA VAL A 307 -27.19 32.57 -34.97
C VAL A 307 -25.93 33.24 -34.33
N SER A 308 -24.71 33.25 -34.91
CA SER A 308 -24.21 32.95 -36.27
C SER A 308 -22.76 32.40 -36.31
N GLN A 309 -22.35 31.79 -37.44
CA GLN A 309 -20.93 31.71 -37.87
C GLN A 309 -20.48 33.01 -38.57
N PRO A 310 -19.16 33.22 -38.79
CA PRO A 310 -18.64 33.10 -40.16
C PRO A 310 -17.29 32.33 -40.25
N GLN A 311 -16.64 32.33 -41.42
CA GLN A 311 -15.58 31.37 -41.80
C GLN A 311 -14.23 31.99 -42.29
N LEU A 312 -13.17 31.18 -42.20
CA LEU A 312 -12.01 30.99 -43.12
C LEU A 312 -11.37 32.17 -43.88
N GLY A 313 -10.05 32.32 -43.74
CA GLY A 313 -9.16 33.13 -44.62
C GLY A 313 -7.65 32.92 -44.31
N PRO A 314 -6.76 32.58 -45.28
CA PRO A 314 -5.34 32.20 -45.01
C PRO A 314 -4.31 33.08 -45.79
N PRO A 315 -3.08 32.61 -46.15
CA PRO A 315 -1.90 32.31 -45.32
C PRO A 315 -0.62 33.08 -45.80
N PHE A 316 0.55 32.92 -45.16
CA PHE A 316 1.87 33.17 -45.80
C PHE A 316 3.04 32.32 -45.23
N LEU A 317 4.25 32.44 -45.81
CA LEU A 317 5.36 31.46 -45.81
C LEU A 317 6.66 31.92 -45.10
N GLY A 318 7.44 30.96 -44.61
CA GLY A 318 8.92 31.02 -44.44
C GLY A 318 9.44 31.73 -43.17
N SER A 319 10.68 31.53 -42.70
CA SER A 319 11.77 30.60 -43.09
C SER A 319 12.76 30.42 -41.91
N SER A 320 13.59 29.36 -41.92
CA SER A 320 14.77 29.20 -41.01
C SER A 320 16.00 29.95 -41.55
N PRO A 321 17.05 30.25 -40.75
CA PRO A 321 18.13 29.26 -40.55
C PRO A 321 18.82 29.26 -39.15
N GLU A 322 19.79 28.34 -38.98
CA GLU A 322 20.58 28.08 -37.77
C GLU A 322 21.75 29.07 -37.54
N THR A 323 22.30 29.12 -36.31
CA THR A 323 23.77 29.14 -36.06
C THR A 323 24.11 28.89 -34.57
N ASP A 324 25.35 28.45 -34.29
CA ASP A 324 25.85 27.97 -32.97
C ASP A 324 27.31 28.51 -32.70
N PRO A 325 28.10 28.14 -31.67
CA PRO A 325 28.33 29.01 -30.51
C PRO A 325 29.82 29.30 -30.16
N PRO A 326 30.12 30.18 -29.18
CA PRO A 326 31.47 30.36 -28.61
C PRO A 326 31.66 29.73 -27.21
N LYS A 327 32.91 29.67 -26.70
CA LYS A 327 33.33 28.88 -25.53
C LYS A 327 34.22 29.64 -24.53
N LYS A 328 34.17 29.21 -23.25
CA LYS A 328 35.29 29.18 -22.24
C LYS A 328 35.94 30.49 -21.73
N LYS A 329 35.81 30.80 -20.41
CA LYS A 329 36.89 30.69 -19.37
C LYS A 329 36.63 31.41 -18.00
N ARG A 330 36.53 30.60 -16.93
CA ARG A 330 37.42 30.57 -15.72
C ARG A 330 37.98 31.89 -15.13
N ALA A 331 37.56 32.21 -13.90
CA ALA A 331 38.40 32.77 -12.83
C ALA A 331 37.82 32.41 -11.43
N LYS A 332 38.63 32.48 -10.35
CA LYS A 332 38.25 32.15 -8.95
C LYS A 332 38.76 33.25 -8.01
N ARG A 333 37.95 33.67 -7.04
CA ARG A 333 38.37 34.35 -5.80
C ARG A 333 37.50 33.87 -4.64
N GLU A 334 38.05 33.98 -3.44
CA GLU A 334 37.44 33.57 -2.16
C GLU A 334 37.20 34.83 -1.29
N PRO A 335 36.41 34.72 -0.20
CA PRO A 335 35.56 35.83 0.27
C PRO A 335 36.22 36.75 1.31
N GLU A 336 35.60 37.90 1.51
CA GLU A 336 35.66 38.67 2.77
C GLU A 336 34.30 38.55 3.47
N GLU A 337 34.33 38.45 4.80
CA GLU A 337 33.15 38.42 5.68
C GLU A 337 32.80 39.85 6.12
N LEU A 338 31.51 40.17 6.30
CA LEU A 338 31.06 41.32 7.10
C LEU A 338 29.57 41.16 7.49
N GLU A 339 29.16 41.88 8.54
CA GLU A 339 27.96 41.60 9.34
C GLU A 339 26.71 42.40 8.93
N ASP A 340 25.56 41.91 9.41
CA ASP A 340 24.23 42.50 9.58
C ASP A 340 23.95 43.94 9.06
N GLY A 341 22.94 44.06 8.19
CA GLY A 341 22.36 45.32 7.73
C GLY A 341 20.85 45.20 7.46
N GLU A 342 20.10 46.25 7.80
CA GLU A 342 18.64 46.28 8.00
C GLU A 342 17.76 45.97 6.76
N ILE A 343 16.47 45.72 7.03
CA ILE A 343 15.41 45.47 6.05
C ILE A 343 15.15 46.74 5.22
N GLY A 344 15.11 46.60 3.90
CA GLY A 344 14.56 47.60 2.99
C GLY A 344 13.36 47.02 2.26
N ASP A 345 12.18 47.62 2.46
CA ASP A 345 10.95 47.18 1.80
C ASP A 345 11.02 47.46 0.29
N GLY A 346 10.94 46.39 -0.50
CA GLY A 346 10.95 46.43 -1.97
C GLY A 346 9.74 45.68 -2.52
N ASP A 347 8.64 46.40 -2.74
CA ASP A 347 7.42 45.89 -3.37
C ASP A 347 7.63 45.65 -4.88
N ASP A 348 8.37 44.59 -5.23
CA ASP A 348 8.35 44.02 -6.57
C ASP A 348 7.11 43.12 -6.72
N ASP A 349 6.04 43.65 -7.33
CA ASP A 349 4.81 42.91 -7.67
C ASP A 349 5.11 41.75 -8.65
N ILE A 350 5.33 40.54 -8.11
CA ILE A 350 5.59 39.34 -8.92
C ILE A 350 4.29 38.88 -9.62
N GLU A 351 4.19 39.07 -10.93
CA GLU A 351 3.13 38.49 -11.79
C GLU A 351 3.22 36.95 -11.85
N ALA A 352 2.79 36.27 -10.79
CA ALA A 352 2.67 34.81 -10.72
C ALA A 352 1.54 34.21 -11.59
N ASP A 353 1.02 34.96 -12.58
CA ASP A 353 -0.20 34.64 -13.33
C ASP A 353 0.05 33.80 -14.61
N LYS A 354 1.32 33.53 -14.95
CA LYS A 354 1.76 32.42 -15.80
C LYS A 354 1.55 31.07 -15.08
N MET A 355 0.28 30.73 -14.83
CA MET A 355 -0.08 29.49 -14.15
C MET A 355 0.45 28.26 -14.91
N VAL A 356 1.20 27.43 -14.19
CA VAL A 356 1.77 26.18 -14.66
C VAL A 356 0.65 25.21 -15.06
N LYS A 357 0.39 25.11 -16.37
CA LYS A 357 -0.63 24.19 -16.94
C LYS A 357 -0.13 22.76 -17.13
N GLU A 358 1.18 22.55 -16.97
CA GLU A 358 1.88 21.31 -17.28
C GLU A 358 2.28 20.60 -16.01
N ILE A 359 2.09 19.28 -15.97
CA ILE A 359 2.57 18.44 -14.86
C ILE A 359 3.36 17.27 -15.44
N VAL A 360 4.61 17.15 -14.98
CA VAL A 360 5.43 15.97 -15.20
C VAL A 360 4.91 14.85 -14.33
N VAL A 361 4.46 13.78 -14.97
CA VAL A 361 4.02 12.54 -14.32
C VAL A 361 5.14 11.52 -14.47
N ALA A 362 5.90 11.34 -13.41
CA ALA A 362 7.02 10.40 -13.38
C ALA A 362 6.54 8.94 -13.24
N HIS A 363 7.04 8.07 -14.11
CA HIS A 363 6.99 6.61 -13.93
C HIS A 363 8.26 6.20 -13.18
N GLY A 364 8.31 6.50 -11.88
CA GLY A 364 9.52 6.28 -11.07
C GLY A 364 9.75 4.81 -10.74
N ASP A 365 10.52 4.13 -11.60
CA ASP A 365 11.06 2.78 -11.40
C ASP A 365 12.57 2.79 -11.16
N ASP A 366 12.99 2.01 -10.16
CA ASP A 366 14.33 1.50 -9.91
C ASP A 366 15.42 2.39 -9.26
N ASP A 367 15.64 2.10 -7.97
CA ASP A 367 16.98 1.98 -7.36
C ASP A 367 17.78 0.87 -8.11
N ASN A 368 18.22 1.12 -9.35
CA ASN A 368 19.17 0.24 -10.05
C ASN A 368 20.60 0.56 -9.59
N GLY A 369 21.05 -0.16 -8.56
CA GLY A 369 22.42 -0.09 -8.05
C GLY A 369 23.45 -0.80 -8.93
N ASP A 370 23.60 -0.33 -10.18
CA ASP A 370 24.65 -0.74 -11.13
C ASP A 370 24.87 0.39 -12.15
N ASP A 371 25.88 1.25 -11.95
CA ASP A 371 26.68 1.80 -13.06
C ASP A 371 28.03 2.38 -12.57
N GLU A 372 29.02 2.42 -13.46
CA GLU A 372 30.43 2.64 -13.09
C GLU A 372 30.83 4.11 -12.88
N MET A 373 31.57 4.40 -11.80
CA MET A 373 32.39 5.61 -11.65
C MET A 373 33.84 5.22 -11.36
N PRO A 374 34.75 5.24 -12.36
CA PRO A 374 36.16 4.95 -12.13
C PRO A 374 36.89 6.15 -11.53
N ILE A 375 37.59 5.94 -10.40
CA ILE A 375 38.94 6.45 -10.07
C ILE A 375 39.32 5.97 -8.64
N ASP A 376 40.46 5.28 -8.53
CA ASP A 376 41.30 5.06 -7.33
C ASP A 376 40.64 4.94 -5.94
N GLY A 377 39.95 3.81 -5.73
CA GLY A 377 40.40 2.80 -4.76
C GLY A 377 40.43 3.11 -3.26
N PHE A 378 39.54 2.41 -2.53
CA PHE A 378 39.91 1.71 -1.29
C PHE A 378 39.07 0.43 -1.16
N HIS A 379 39.58 -0.61 -0.48
CA HIS A 379 38.78 -1.81 -0.17
C HIS A 379 37.89 -1.55 1.06
N GLY A 380 36.60 -1.91 0.94
CA GLY A 380 35.66 -1.99 2.06
C GLY A 380 34.41 -2.77 1.64
N ASP A 381 34.11 -3.87 2.33
CA ASP A 381 32.90 -4.65 2.08
C ASP A 381 31.66 -3.86 2.51
N CYS A 382 30.78 -3.54 1.57
CA CYS A 382 29.45 -3.00 1.85
C CYS A 382 28.38 -3.95 1.28
N GLN A 383 27.55 -4.50 2.16
CA GLN A 383 26.40 -5.33 1.76
C GLN A 383 25.24 -4.44 1.30
N VAL A 384 24.51 -4.89 0.27
CA VAL A 384 23.24 -4.29 -0.14
C VAL A 384 22.11 -5.06 0.53
N ASP A 385 21.28 -4.38 1.31
CA ASP A 385 20.15 -4.98 2.01
C ASP A 385 18.90 -5.06 1.10
N ASP A 386 18.63 -6.25 0.56
CA ASP A 386 17.39 -6.59 -0.17
C ASP A 386 16.15 -6.48 0.74
N ASN A 387 15.45 -5.34 0.69
CA ASN A 387 14.22 -5.11 1.47
C ASN A 387 12.97 -5.67 0.73
N PRO A 388 12.27 -6.69 1.27
CA PRO A 388 11.14 -7.33 0.59
C PRO A 388 9.88 -6.44 0.42
N ASN A 389 9.81 -5.26 1.05
CA ASN A 389 8.70 -4.32 0.84
C ASN A 389 8.71 -3.67 -0.56
N TYR A 390 9.86 -3.66 -1.24
CA TYR A 390 10.08 -2.94 -2.50
C TYR A 390 9.05 -3.29 -3.60
N GLU A 391 8.76 -4.58 -3.82
CA GLU A 391 7.81 -5.03 -4.87
C GLU A 391 6.34 -4.67 -4.55
N GLN A 392 6.04 -4.37 -3.28
CA GLN A 392 4.75 -3.85 -2.84
C GLN A 392 4.62 -2.35 -3.12
N GLU A 393 5.64 -1.54 -2.81
CA GLU A 393 5.72 -0.13 -3.20
C GLU A 393 5.55 0.03 -4.72
N TRP A 394 6.28 -0.77 -5.49
CA TRP A 394 6.35 -0.74 -6.96
C TRP A 394 4.96 -0.84 -7.63
N THR A 395 4.10 -1.74 -7.15
CA THR A 395 2.74 -1.90 -7.72
C THR A 395 1.82 -0.75 -7.32
N ASP A 396 1.95 -0.28 -6.08
CA ASP A 396 1.18 0.85 -5.57
C ASP A 396 1.58 2.15 -6.27
N LYS A 397 2.87 2.36 -6.57
CA LYS A 397 3.38 3.53 -7.30
C LYS A 397 2.78 3.61 -8.70
N PHE A 398 2.77 2.52 -9.48
CA PHE A 398 2.08 2.49 -10.77
C PHE A 398 0.57 2.77 -10.69
N GLN A 399 -0.13 2.23 -9.68
CA GLN A 399 -1.56 2.48 -9.52
C GLN A 399 -1.84 3.93 -9.08
N LYS A 400 -0.98 4.53 -8.24
CA LYS A 400 -1.00 5.95 -7.89
C LYS A 400 -0.76 6.81 -9.12
N THR A 401 0.30 6.57 -9.90
CA THR A 401 0.62 7.30 -11.13
C THR A 401 -0.54 7.25 -12.14
N ALA A 402 -1.16 6.08 -12.35
CA ALA A 402 -2.31 5.96 -13.24
C ALA A 402 -3.56 6.71 -12.74
N ALA A 403 -3.84 6.66 -11.43
CA ALA A 403 -4.97 7.37 -10.82
C ALA A 403 -4.76 8.90 -10.85
N ILE A 404 -3.58 9.37 -10.45
CA ILE A 404 -3.18 10.79 -10.50
C ILE A 404 -3.28 11.29 -11.94
N ARG A 405 -2.68 10.59 -12.91
CA ARG A 405 -2.76 10.92 -14.33
C ARG A 405 -4.20 11.10 -14.82
N GLN A 406 -5.10 10.20 -14.43
CA GLN A 406 -6.51 10.31 -14.81
C GLN A 406 -7.18 11.53 -14.16
N THR A 407 -6.92 11.80 -12.87
CA THR A 407 -7.45 12.98 -12.16
C THR A 407 -6.94 14.29 -12.79
N LEU A 408 -5.64 14.42 -13.05
CA LEU A 408 -5.06 15.62 -13.68
C LEU A 408 -5.63 15.86 -15.09
N LYS A 409 -5.93 14.79 -15.82
CA LYS A 409 -6.58 14.85 -17.14
C LYS A 409 -8.05 15.28 -17.05
N GLU A 410 -8.77 14.85 -16.01
CA GLU A 410 -10.16 15.30 -15.74
C GLU A 410 -10.20 16.77 -15.31
N LEU A 411 -9.16 17.28 -14.64
CA LEU A 411 -8.97 18.70 -14.36
C LEU A 411 -8.56 19.53 -15.60
N GLY A 412 -8.24 18.87 -16.73
CA GLY A 412 -7.92 19.53 -18.00
C GLY A 412 -6.50 20.11 -18.09
N LEU A 413 -5.56 19.56 -17.32
CA LEU A 413 -4.15 19.96 -17.32
C LEU A 413 -3.38 19.24 -18.43
N ASN A 414 -2.32 19.87 -18.93
CA ASN A 414 -1.36 19.23 -19.82
C ASN A 414 -0.53 18.23 -19.01
N ILE A 415 -0.33 17.02 -19.53
CA ILE A 415 0.43 15.96 -18.85
C ILE A 415 1.62 15.60 -19.71
N VAL A 416 2.81 15.73 -19.13
CA VAL A 416 4.07 15.24 -19.69
C VAL A 416 4.39 13.92 -18.99
N ASP A 417 4.33 12.80 -19.71
CA ASP A 417 4.78 11.52 -19.19
C ASP A 417 6.31 11.48 -19.20
N MET A 418 6.94 11.17 -18.06
CA MET A 418 8.32 10.67 -18.08
C MET A 418 8.28 9.23 -18.60
N SER A 419 8.71 9.00 -19.84
CA SER A 419 8.63 7.70 -20.53
C SER A 419 9.98 7.11 -20.92
N ASP A 420 11.08 7.70 -20.46
CA ASP A 420 12.44 7.20 -20.63
C ASP A 420 12.72 6.17 -19.53
N GLU A 421 13.01 4.92 -19.91
CA GLU A 421 13.20 3.80 -18.95
C GLU A 421 14.43 4.01 -18.04
N ASN A 422 15.27 5.01 -18.31
CA ASN A 422 16.46 5.37 -17.52
C ASN A 422 16.25 6.62 -16.63
N ALA A 423 15.03 7.18 -16.57
CA ALA A 423 14.75 8.42 -15.86
C ALA A 423 13.94 8.19 -14.59
N THR A 424 14.51 8.56 -13.44
CA THR A 424 13.84 8.50 -12.14
C THR A 424 13.69 9.88 -11.55
N LEU A 425 12.50 10.17 -11.02
CA LEU A 425 12.21 11.39 -10.28
C LEU A 425 11.05 11.14 -9.32
N ASP A 426 11.19 11.62 -8.09
CA ASP A 426 10.12 11.63 -7.09
C ASP A 426 9.71 13.05 -6.70
N GLY A 427 8.41 13.22 -6.42
CA GLY A 427 7.84 14.53 -6.10
C GLY A 427 8.37 15.13 -4.79
N GLY A 428 9.03 14.32 -3.95
CA GLY A 428 9.74 14.76 -2.75
C GLY A 428 11.04 15.51 -3.03
N ASP A 429 11.71 15.26 -4.16
CA ASP A 429 13.00 15.89 -4.48
C ASP A 429 12.88 17.25 -5.17
N VAL A 430 11.68 17.62 -5.64
CA VAL A 430 11.44 18.87 -6.38
C VAL A 430 10.97 19.99 -5.45
N LEU A 431 11.81 21.00 -5.23
CA LEU A 431 11.46 22.26 -4.58
C LEU A 431 11.23 23.34 -5.65
N PHE A 432 9.97 23.73 -5.86
CA PHE A 432 9.61 24.88 -6.70
C PHE A 432 9.51 26.14 -5.83
N THR A 433 10.23 27.20 -6.18
CA THR A 433 10.29 28.43 -5.39
C THR A 433 9.27 29.50 -5.82
N GLY A 434 8.57 29.28 -6.93
CA GLY A 434 7.83 30.32 -7.65
C GLY A 434 8.67 31.04 -8.71
N ARG A 435 10.01 30.94 -8.64
CA ARG A 435 10.96 31.54 -9.61
C ARG A 435 11.79 30.48 -10.36
N GLU A 436 12.11 29.37 -9.71
CA GLU A 436 12.91 28.26 -10.27
C GLU A 436 12.57 26.92 -9.60
N PHE A 437 13.20 25.85 -10.08
CA PHE A 437 13.19 24.52 -9.46
C PHE A 437 14.58 24.13 -8.95
N PHE A 438 14.66 23.72 -7.69
CA PHE A 438 15.76 22.89 -7.20
C PHE A 438 15.34 21.42 -7.19
N VAL A 439 16.17 20.54 -7.74
CA VAL A 439 15.91 19.10 -7.84
C VAL A 439 16.98 18.32 -7.10
N GLY A 440 16.56 17.59 -6.07
CA GLY A 440 17.41 16.68 -5.33
C GLY A 440 17.91 15.53 -6.21
N LEU A 441 19.24 15.36 -6.31
CA LEU A 441 19.84 14.13 -6.80
C LEU A 441 19.94 13.17 -5.62
N SER A 442 19.08 12.16 -5.62
CA SER A 442 18.84 11.23 -4.53
C SER A 442 18.82 9.79 -5.05
N LYS A 443 18.65 8.81 -4.16
CA LYS A 443 18.38 7.41 -4.56
C LYS A 443 17.12 7.25 -5.41
N ARG A 444 16.17 8.18 -5.30
CA ARG A 444 14.85 8.14 -5.97
C ARG A 444 14.72 9.10 -7.16
N THR A 445 15.71 9.98 -7.37
CA THR A 445 15.71 11.00 -8.41
C THR A 445 17.09 11.15 -9.04
N ASN A 446 17.21 10.82 -10.32
CA ASN A 446 18.47 10.87 -11.06
C ASN A 446 18.57 12.08 -12.00
N GLN A 447 19.77 12.31 -12.54
CA GLN A 447 20.07 13.43 -13.44
C GLN A 447 19.17 13.44 -14.69
N ARG A 448 18.80 12.26 -15.21
CA ARG A 448 17.93 12.11 -16.38
C ARG A 448 16.48 12.52 -16.08
N GLY A 449 15.98 12.23 -14.88
CA GLY A 449 14.68 12.73 -14.41
C GLY A 449 14.67 14.25 -14.24
N ALA A 450 15.75 14.84 -13.73
CA ALA A 450 15.90 16.30 -13.62
C ALA A 450 15.95 16.99 -14.99
N GLU A 451 16.65 16.41 -15.98
CA GLU A 451 16.64 16.90 -17.37
C GLU A 451 15.23 16.92 -17.98
N ILE A 452 14.46 15.84 -17.82
CA ILE A 452 13.10 15.76 -18.35
C ILE A 452 12.15 16.76 -17.65
N LEU A 453 12.41 17.09 -16.37
CA LEU A 453 11.70 18.18 -15.68
C LEU A 453 12.02 19.55 -16.29
N ALA A 454 13.28 19.82 -16.62
CA ALA A 454 13.68 21.06 -17.31
C ALA A 454 13.12 21.14 -18.75
N ASP A 455 13.09 20.02 -19.47
CA ASP A 455 12.48 19.92 -20.80
C ASP A 455 10.95 20.10 -20.77
N ALA A 456 10.29 19.86 -19.63
CA ALA A 456 8.89 20.18 -19.44
C ALA A 456 8.67 21.66 -19.05
N PHE A 457 9.48 22.20 -18.13
CA PHE A 457 9.28 23.53 -17.55
C PHE A 457 10.24 24.60 -18.10
N LYS A 458 10.30 24.72 -19.43
CA LYS A 458 11.26 25.59 -20.15
C LYS A 458 11.22 27.09 -19.81
N ASP A 459 10.12 27.54 -19.19
CA ASP A 459 9.95 28.92 -18.70
C ASP A 459 10.67 29.18 -17.36
N TYR A 460 11.22 28.15 -16.71
CA TYR A 460 11.86 28.22 -15.38
C TYR A 460 13.27 27.61 -15.39
N ALA A 461 14.16 28.17 -14.57
CA ALA A 461 15.47 27.57 -14.32
C ALA A 461 15.33 26.27 -13.50
N VAL A 462 16.23 25.30 -13.73
CA VAL A 462 16.29 24.03 -12.98
C VAL A 462 17.74 23.75 -12.57
N SER A 463 17.99 23.66 -11.27
CA SER A 463 19.31 23.39 -10.69
C SER A 463 19.29 22.12 -9.84
N THR A 464 20.30 21.27 -9.98
CA THR A 464 20.41 20.01 -9.24
C THR A 464 21.22 20.17 -7.94
N VAL A 465 20.79 19.46 -6.88
CA VAL A 465 21.36 19.55 -5.53
C VAL A 465 21.62 18.13 -5.00
N PRO A 466 22.86 17.77 -4.60
CA PRO A 466 23.13 16.45 -4.02
C PRO A 466 22.40 16.24 -2.69
N VAL A 467 21.67 15.13 -2.56
CA VAL A 467 21.01 14.70 -1.32
C VAL A 467 21.82 13.54 -0.73
N THR A 468 22.71 13.85 0.22
CA THR A 468 23.57 12.83 0.87
C THR A 468 22.84 12.07 1.98
N ASP A 469 21.93 12.76 2.68
CA ASP A 469 21.25 12.28 3.87
C ASP A 469 19.76 12.68 3.82
N GLY A 470 18.89 11.84 4.38
CA GLY A 470 17.44 11.92 4.18
C GLY A 470 16.96 11.18 2.94
N LEU A 471 15.64 11.05 2.76
CA LEU A 471 15.04 10.31 1.63
C LEU A 471 14.94 11.16 0.36
N HIS A 472 14.68 12.46 0.53
CA HIS A 472 14.49 13.45 -0.53
C HIS A 472 14.97 14.84 -0.10
N LEU A 473 15.21 15.76 -1.05
CA LEU A 473 15.52 17.17 -0.79
C LEU A 473 14.54 17.82 0.21
N LYS A 474 13.21 17.63 0.04
CA LYS A 474 12.21 18.20 0.96
C LYS A 474 12.05 17.45 2.28
N SER A 475 12.91 16.47 2.61
CA SER A 475 12.94 15.87 3.96
C SER A 475 13.46 16.86 5.01
N PHE A 476 14.20 17.89 4.57
CA PHE A 476 14.79 18.92 5.43
C PHE A 476 14.54 20.36 4.94
N CYS A 477 13.69 20.57 3.91
CA CYS A 477 13.33 21.92 3.45
C CYS A 477 11.95 22.03 2.80
N SER A 478 11.42 23.26 2.74
CA SER A 478 10.20 23.62 1.98
C SER A 478 10.11 25.14 1.76
N MET A 479 9.14 25.59 0.94
CA MET A 479 8.80 27.02 0.88
C MET A 479 7.88 27.39 2.05
N GLY A 480 8.31 28.34 2.87
CA GLY A 480 7.51 28.90 3.96
C GLY A 480 6.66 30.10 3.56
N GLY A 481 7.09 30.81 2.51
CA GLY A 481 6.42 31.98 1.95
C GLY A 481 7.09 32.41 0.63
N PRO A 482 6.64 33.50 -0.01
CA PRO A 482 7.29 34.04 -1.21
C PRO A 482 8.73 34.44 -0.87
N GLY A 483 9.71 33.89 -1.58
CA GLY A 483 11.13 34.14 -1.31
C GLY A 483 11.71 33.51 -0.02
N LEU A 484 10.89 32.85 0.81
CA LEU A 484 11.30 32.30 2.11
C LEU A 484 11.39 30.76 2.08
N ILE A 485 12.59 30.23 2.32
CA ILE A 485 12.87 28.79 2.44
C ILE A 485 12.92 28.40 3.92
N VAL A 486 12.09 27.45 4.35
CA VAL A 486 12.24 26.77 5.65
C VAL A 486 13.29 25.68 5.49
N ILE A 487 14.22 25.58 6.44
CA ILE A 487 15.39 24.71 6.35
C ILE A 487 15.74 24.07 7.70
N GLY A 488 16.12 22.80 7.70
CA GLY A 488 16.66 22.10 8.87
C GLY A 488 17.98 22.67 9.38
N SER A 489 18.34 22.36 10.63
CA SER A 489 19.59 22.83 11.25
C SER A 489 20.79 21.91 10.98
N SER A 490 20.56 20.71 10.46
CA SER A 490 21.62 19.73 10.24
C SER A 490 22.70 20.21 9.24
N GLU A 491 23.89 19.59 9.34
CA GLU A 491 24.97 19.85 8.40
C GLU A 491 24.61 19.50 6.94
N PRO A 492 23.93 18.36 6.62
CA PRO A 492 23.39 18.12 5.28
C PRO A 492 22.41 19.18 4.80
N ALA A 493 21.46 19.61 5.65
CA ALA A 493 20.46 20.63 5.28
C ALA A 493 21.12 21.99 4.98
N GLN A 494 22.02 22.46 5.84
CA GLN A 494 22.73 23.72 5.62
C GLN A 494 23.72 23.64 4.42
N LYS A 495 24.31 22.47 4.13
CA LYS A 495 25.08 22.24 2.89
C LYS A 495 24.20 22.35 1.65
N ALA A 496 23.06 21.66 1.62
CA ALA A 496 22.12 21.71 0.51
C ALA A 496 21.60 23.12 0.26
N LEU A 497 21.24 23.86 1.32
CA LEU A 497 20.88 25.28 1.22
C LEU A 497 22.00 26.12 0.61
N LYS A 498 23.25 25.95 1.07
CA LYS A 498 24.39 26.71 0.55
C LYS A 498 24.63 26.43 -0.94
N ILE A 499 24.37 25.20 -1.40
CA ILE A 499 24.42 24.85 -2.83
C ILE A 499 23.29 25.55 -3.59
N MET A 500 22.04 25.50 -3.11
CA MET A 500 20.90 26.20 -3.72
C MET A 500 21.16 27.72 -3.85
N GLN A 501 21.66 28.35 -2.78
CA GLN A 501 22.01 29.78 -2.75
C GLN A 501 23.26 30.14 -3.58
N GLN A 502 24.10 29.16 -3.98
CA GLN A 502 25.24 29.37 -4.87
C GLN A 502 24.93 29.11 -6.36
N MET A 503 23.82 28.42 -6.64
CA MET A 503 23.40 28.04 -8.00
C MET A 503 22.31 28.96 -8.59
N SER A 504 21.80 29.90 -7.81
CA SER A 504 20.73 30.84 -8.21
C SER A 504 21.18 32.29 -8.12
N ASP A 505 20.75 33.10 -9.09
CA ASP A 505 20.86 34.57 -9.07
C ASP A 505 19.83 35.23 -8.13
N HIS A 506 18.87 34.47 -7.59
CA HIS A 506 17.83 34.97 -6.69
C HIS A 506 18.24 34.87 -5.22
N ARG A 507 18.16 35.99 -4.50
CA ARG A 507 18.20 35.98 -3.04
C ARG A 507 16.92 35.33 -2.50
N TYR A 508 17.12 34.34 -1.63
CA TYR A 508 16.10 33.72 -0.79
C TYR A 508 16.47 33.90 0.68
N ASP A 509 15.51 34.34 1.49
CA ASP A 509 15.66 34.37 2.94
C ASP A 509 15.39 32.97 3.52
N LYS A 510 15.91 32.71 4.72
CA LYS A 510 15.84 31.39 5.36
C LYS A 510 15.22 31.44 6.75
N LEU A 511 14.31 30.49 7.01
CA LEU A 511 13.83 30.19 8.35
C LEU A 511 14.44 28.86 8.80
N THR A 512 15.56 28.94 9.52
CA THR A 512 16.20 27.74 10.08
C THR A 512 15.43 27.24 11.31
N VAL A 513 14.94 26.01 11.25
CA VAL A 513 14.33 25.29 12.37
C VAL A 513 15.32 24.25 12.93
N PRO A 514 15.30 23.93 14.24
CA PRO A 514 16.20 22.94 14.80
C PRO A 514 15.96 21.53 14.24
N ASP A 515 14.70 21.12 14.06
CA ASP A 515 14.33 19.77 13.63
C ASP A 515 14.15 19.71 12.11
N ASP A 516 15.03 19.01 11.39
CA ASP A 516 14.98 18.90 9.93
C ASP A 516 13.59 18.46 9.39
N ILE A 517 12.96 17.49 10.03
CA ILE A 517 11.64 16.97 9.63
C ILE A 517 10.55 18.06 9.75
N ALA A 518 10.68 18.98 10.71
CA ALA A 518 9.77 20.11 10.88
C ALA A 518 9.93 21.17 9.78
N ALA A 519 11.04 21.18 9.03
CA ALA A 519 11.24 22.08 7.90
C ALA A 519 10.39 21.71 6.68
N ASN A 520 9.68 20.57 6.69
CA ASN A 520 8.69 20.22 5.67
C ASN A 520 7.31 20.83 6.02
N THR A 521 7.00 21.98 5.41
CA THR A 521 5.77 22.75 5.61
C THR A 521 4.98 22.88 4.31
N ILE A 522 3.73 23.35 4.39
CA ILE A 522 2.93 23.71 3.20
C ILE A 522 2.49 25.16 3.32
N TYR A 523 3.13 26.03 2.54
CA TYR A 523 2.69 27.40 2.30
C TYR A 523 1.56 27.47 1.24
N MET A 524 0.57 28.34 1.49
CA MET A 524 -0.50 28.69 0.55
C MET A 524 -0.86 30.17 0.69
N ASN A 525 -1.08 30.89 -0.41
CA ASN A 525 -1.80 32.17 -0.40
C ASN A 525 -3.29 31.92 -0.66
N LEU A 526 -4.16 32.21 0.31
CA LEU A 526 -5.59 31.93 0.21
C LEU A 526 -6.43 33.23 0.17
N PRO A 527 -7.37 33.37 -0.80
CA PRO A 527 -8.25 34.54 -0.88
C PRO A 527 -8.98 34.82 0.43
N GLY A 528 -8.89 36.07 0.92
CA GLY A 528 -9.49 36.48 2.19
C GLY A 528 -8.78 35.98 3.46
N LYS A 529 -7.63 35.30 3.33
CA LYS A 529 -6.78 34.87 4.46
C LYS A 529 -5.31 35.26 4.31
N GLY A 530 -4.83 35.53 3.10
CA GLY A 530 -3.44 35.87 2.82
C GLY A 530 -2.52 34.65 2.97
N HIS A 531 -1.35 34.88 3.53
CA HIS A 531 -0.32 33.87 3.77
C HIS A 531 -0.81 32.85 4.81
N VAL A 532 -0.83 31.56 4.45
CA VAL A 532 -1.21 30.44 5.34
C VAL A 532 -0.08 29.41 5.33
N LEU A 533 0.33 28.95 6.52
CA LEU A 533 1.41 27.97 6.67
C LEU A 533 0.96 26.78 7.52
N LEU A 534 0.91 25.59 6.91
CA LEU A 534 0.75 24.32 7.63
C LEU A 534 2.13 23.86 8.11
N HIS A 535 2.30 23.73 9.43
CA HIS A 535 3.56 23.31 10.06
C HIS A 535 3.32 22.21 11.12
N CYS A 536 4.40 21.67 11.70
CA CYS A 536 4.32 20.67 12.77
C CYS A 536 3.67 21.20 14.06
N THR A 537 3.11 20.31 14.89
CA THR A 537 2.52 20.72 16.17
C THR A 537 3.58 20.98 17.25
N PRO A 538 3.31 21.87 18.23
CA PRO A 538 4.21 22.08 19.37
C PRO A 538 4.32 20.86 20.30
N GLU A 539 3.36 19.93 20.25
CA GLU A 539 3.44 18.64 20.94
C GLU A 539 4.45 17.67 20.30
N GLU A 540 4.70 17.79 18.99
CA GLU A 540 5.62 16.92 18.25
C GLU A 540 7.04 17.49 18.18
N PHE A 541 7.18 18.79 17.88
CA PHE A 541 8.47 19.47 17.73
C PHE A 541 8.45 20.86 18.42
N PRO A 542 8.59 20.91 19.76
CA PRO A 542 8.37 22.14 20.54
C PRO A 542 9.28 23.31 20.15
N GLU A 543 10.55 23.07 19.86
CA GLU A 543 11.51 24.14 19.54
C GLU A 543 11.33 24.66 18.10
N SER A 544 10.98 23.78 17.15
CA SER A 544 10.62 24.19 15.79
C SER A 544 9.29 24.96 15.75
N ALA A 545 8.29 24.58 16.54
CA ALA A 545 7.03 25.34 16.64
C ALA A 545 7.27 26.80 17.09
N LYS A 546 8.12 27.03 18.10
CA LYS A 546 8.53 28.38 18.55
C LYS A 546 9.28 29.19 17.49
N VAL A 547 9.84 28.55 16.46
CA VAL A 547 10.42 29.26 15.31
C VAL A 547 9.34 29.74 14.35
N PHE A 548 8.32 28.90 14.07
CA PHE A 548 7.17 29.30 13.24
C PHE A 548 6.33 30.40 13.88
N GLU A 549 6.14 30.39 15.21
CA GLU A 549 5.43 31.43 15.98
C GLU A 549 5.96 32.87 15.79
N LYS A 550 7.15 33.04 15.19
CA LYS A 550 7.75 34.34 14.87
C LYS A 550 7.17 34.97 13.58
N LEU A 551 6.56 34.18 12.71
CA LEU A 551 5.94 34.61 11.44
C LEU A 551 4.58 35.27 11.69
N LYS A 552 4.59 36.53 12.13
CA LYS A 552 3.37 37.30 12.50
C LYS A 552 2.48 37.69 11.31
N ASP A 553 3.04 37.61 10.11
CA ASP A 553 2.42 37.82 8.80
C ASP A 553 1.70 36.58 8.26
N HIS A 554 1.97 35.39 8.83
CA HIS A 554 1.41 34.12 8.40
C HIS A 554 0.25 33.65 9.32
N MET A 555 -0.84 33.17 8.70
CA MET A 555 -1.84 32.35 9.37
C MET A 555 -1.27 30.95 9.61
N LEU A 556 -0.64 30.78 10.77
CA LEU A 556 -0.07 29.52 11.23
C LEU A 556 -1.17 28.50 11.56
N ILE A 557 -1.02 27.28 11.05
CA ILE A 557 -1.92 26.15 11.32
C ILE A 557 -1.08 24.92 11.67
N PRO A 558 -0.99 24.52 12.96
CA PRO A 558 -0.28 23.31 13.37
C PRO A 558 -1.05 22.06 12.95
N VAL A 559 -0.35 21.08 12.36
CA VAL A 559 -0.92 19.82 11.83
C VAL A 559 -0.10 18.64 12.30
N SER A 560 -0.73 17.69 13.00
CA SER A 560 -0.06 16.47 13.46
C SER A 560 0.22 15.51 12.30
N ASN A 561 1.42 14.92 12.31
CA ASN A 561 1.89 14.06 11.23
C ASN A 561 2.73 12.84 11.67
N MET A 562 3.04 12.65 12.96
CA MET A 562 4.02 11.62 13.38
C MET A 562 3.73 10.19 12.91
N GLU A 563 2.46 9.78 12.78
CA GLU A 563 2.13 8.45 12.25
C GLU A 563 2.58 8.22 10.80
N LYS A 564 2.78 9.29 10.01
CA LYS A 564 3.34 9.22 8.66
C LYS A 564 4.86 9.36 8.66
N VAL A 565 5.43 10.13 9.59
CA VAL A 565 6.89 10.26 9.77
C VAL A 565 7.55 8.90 10.07
N LYS A 566 6.83 7.98 10.72
CA LYS A 566 7.26 6.57 10.91
C LYS A 566 7.48 5.77 9.62
N VAL A 567 7.05 6.30 8.48
CA VAL A 567 7.23 5.73 7.12
C VAL A 567 7.67 6.82 6.14
N ASP A 568 8.54 7.72 6.59
CA ASP A 568 9.18 8.81 5.84
C ASP A 568 8.21 9.83 5.18
N GLY A 569 6.93 9.81 5.56
CA GLY A 569 5.88 10.66 5.01
C GLY A 569 5.76 11.99 5.75
N ALA A 570 6.19 13.08 5.11
CA ALA A 570 6.05 14.45 5.62
C ALA A 570 4.72 15.12 5.21
N LEU A 571 4.50 16.40 5.59
CA LEU A 571 3.27 17.13 5.27
C LEU A 571 3.05 17.22 3.75
N THR A 572 4.05 17.68 3.00
CA THR A 572 3.95 17.85 1.53
C THR A 572 3.66 16.53 0.80
N CYS A 573 4.05 15.38 1.37
CA CYS A 573 3.86 14.06 0.76
C CYS A 573 2.39 13.63 0.67
N CYS A 574 1.47 14.38 1.31
CA CYS A 574 0.06 14.05 1.39
C CYS A 574 -0.82 14.76 0.36
N SER A 575 -0.27 15.67 -0.46
CA SER A 575 -1.06 16.57 -1.31
C SER A 575 -0.31 17.00 -2.58
N VAL A 576 -1.00 16.99 -3.71
CA VAL A 576 -0.60 17.75 -4.91
C VAL A 576 -1.47 19.01 -4.95
N LEU A 577 -0.86 20.18 -4.78
CA LEU A 577 -1.56 21.46 -4.89
C LEU A 577 -1.68 21.86 -6.36
N ILE A 578 -2.87 22.35 -6.74
CA ILE A 578 -3.19 22.71 -8.13
C ILE A 578 -3.91 24.06 -8.11
N ASN A 579 -3.36 25.05 -8.78
CA ASN A 579 -4.03 26.34 -9.00
C ASN A 579 -4.79 26.29 -10.33
N MET A 580 -6.10 26.50 -10.31
CA MET A 580 -6.94 26.52 -11.49
C MET A 580 -7.66 27.87 -11.57
N LYS A 581 -7.50 28.59 -12.68
CA LYS A 581 -8.35 29.76 -12.97
C LYS A 581 -9.80 29.29 -13.03
N ALA A 582 -10.69 29.98 -12.33
CA ALA A 582 -12.12 29.70 -12.38
C ALA A 582 -12.62 29.82 -13.83
N LYS A 583 -13.50 28.90 -14.24
CA LYS A 583 -14.22 29.03 -15.50
C LYS A 583 -15.30 30.09 -15.32
N VAL A 584 -14.99 31.31 -15.77
CA VAL A 584 -15.91 32.43 -15.95
C VAL A 584 -16.88 32.13 -17.10
#